data_AF-A0A7X3VP86-F1
#
_entry.id   AF-A0A7X3VP86-F1
#
_cell.length_a   1.000
_cell.length_b   1.000
_cell.length_c   1.000
_cell.angle_alpha   90.00
_cell.angle_beta   90.00
_cell.angle_gamma   90.00
#
_symmetry.space_group_name_H-M   'P 1'
#
loop_
_entity.id
_entity.type
_entity.pdbx_description
1 polymer ?
#
loop_
_entity_poly.entity_id
_entity_poly.type
_entity_poly.pdbx_seq_one_letter_code
_entity_poly.pdbx_strand_id
1 'polypeptide(L)'
;MLYRILLSALILAGLILIPFHAEALDLKDKELLLYLPFNEGKGDAMEDLSPHGNDAELVGDADWVDGKFGKALGFEQAGEVKAPYIE
;
A
#
# COMPACT_ATOMS: atom_id res chain seq x y z
N MET A 1 49.25 -1.65 -23.94
CA MET A 1 48.03 -1.73 -24.78
C MET A 1 47.05 -2.80 -24.29
N LEU A 2 47.52 -4.00 -23.96
CA LEU A 2 46.67 -5.13 -23.53
C LEU A 2 45.78 -4.83 -22.31
N TYR A 3 46.33 -4.23 -21.25
CA TYR A 3 45.57 -3.87 -20.04
C TYR A 3 44.43 -2.87 -20.31
N ARG A 4 44.61 -1.97 -21.29
CA ARG A 4 43.58 -0.99 -21.67
C ARG A 4 42.41 -1.67 -22.37
N ILE A 5 42.70 -2.64 -23.24
CA ILE A 5 41.68 -3.44 -23.95
C ILE A 5 40.91 -4.32 -22.96
N LEU A 6 41.61 -4.94 -21.99
CA LEU A 6 40.98 -5.75 -20.94
C LEU A 6 40.10 -4.92 -20.00
N LEU A 7 40.55 -3.72 -19.61
CA LEU A 7 39.77 -2.81 -18.76
C LEU A 7 38.52 -2.29 -19.50
N SER A 8 38.65 -1.96 -20.79
CA SER A 8 37.52 -1.57 -21.63
C SER A 8 36.50 -2.70 -21.81
N ALA A 9 36.96 -3.95 -22.00
CA ALA A 9 36.08 -5.10 -22.13
C ALA A 9 35.31 -5.42 -20.83
N LEU A 10 35.95 -5.22 -19.66
CA LEU A 10 35.31 -5.40 -18.36
C LEU A 10 34.22 -4.34 -18.09
N ILE A 11 34.48 -3.08 -18.46
CA ILE A 11 33.50 -1.99 -18.36
C ILE A 11 32.32 -2.22 -19.32
N LEU A 12 32.60 -2.69 -20.55
CA LEU A 12 31.56 -3.01 -21.53
C LEU A 12 30.69 -4.19 -21.08
N ALA A 13 31.29 -5.24 -20.52
CA ALA A 13 30.57 -6.38 -19.95
C ALA A 13 29.72 -5.98 -18.73
N GLY A 14 30.23 -5.09 -17.88
CA GLY A 14 29.48 -4.51 -16.77
C GLY A 14 28.28 -3.70 -17.25
N LEU A 15 28.43 -2.86 -18.28
CA LEU A 15 27.34 -2.08 -18.88
C LEU A 15 26.23 -2.93 -19.51
N ILE A 16 26.58 -4.12 -20.02
CA ILE A 16 25.62 -5.05 -20.64
C ILE A 16 24.82 -5.86 -19.60
N LEU A 17 25.33 -6.00 -18.37
CA LEU A 17 24.68 -6.75 -17.28
C LEU A 17 23.78 -5.90 -16.37
N ILE A 18 23.84 -4.57 -16.47
CA ILE A 18 23.06 -3.64 -15.61
C ILE A 18 21.55 -3.60 -15.91
N PRO A 19 21.04 -3.84 -17.13
CA PRO A 19 19.61 -3.79 -17.37
C PRO A 19 18.97 -5.19 -17.40
N PHE A 20 19.39 -6.14 -16.56
CA PHE A 20 18.47 -7.21 -16.18
C PHE A 20 17.57 -6.64 -15.10
N HIS A 21 16.48 -6.04 -15.60
CA HIS A 21 15.52 -5.26 -14.86
C HIS A 21 15.06 -6.05 -13.63
N ALA A 22 15.28 -5.46 -12.45
CA ALA A 22 14.34 -5.71 -11.38
C ALA A 22 13.02 -5.11 -11.85
N GLU A 23 12.17 -5.92 -12.47
CA GLU A 23 10.75 -5.67 -12.35
C GLU A 23 10.44 -5.86 -10.87
N ALA A 24 10.54 -4.79 -10.12
CA ALA A 24 9.72 -4.68 -8.94
C ALA A 24 8.30 -4.79 -9.50
N LEU A 25 7.61 -5.88 -9.18
CA LEU A 25 6.17 -5.96 -9.30
C LEU A 25 5.66 -4.72 -8.54
N ASP A 26 5.31 -3.66 -9.27
CA ASP A 26 4.66 -2.48 -8.71
C ASP A 26 3.21 -2.87 -8.44
N LEU A 27 3.08 -3.79 -7.48
CA LEU A 27 1.87 -4.10 -6.78
C LEU A 27 1.67 -3.00 -5.73
N LYS A 28 1.46 -1.76 -6.18
CA LYS A 28 0.27 -1.08 -5.70
C LYS A 28 -0.89 -2.00 -6.07
N ASP A 29 -1.13 -2.95 -5.19
CA ASP A 29 -1.84 -4.20 -5.44
C ASP A 29 -3.19 -3.86 -6.07
N LYS A 30 -3.28 -3.86 -7.40
CA LYS A 30 -4.48 -3.37 -8.10
C LYS A 30 -5.68 -4.24 -7.77
N GLU A 31 -5.42 -5.45 -7.30
CA GLU A 31 -6.40 -6.41 -6.80
C GLU A 31 -6.79 -6.13 -5.33
N LEU A 32 -6.03 -5.32 -4.58
CA LEU A 32 -6.44 -4.82 -3.27
C LEU A 32 -7.47 -3.71 -3.47
N LEU A 33 -8.73 -4.11 -3.43
CA LEU A 33 -9.87 -3.23 -3.70
C LEU A 33 -10.19 -2.26 -2.56
N LEU A 34 -9.81 -2.60 -1.32
CA LEU A 34 -10.12 -1.81 -0.14
C LEU A 34 -9.08 -2.06 0.96
N TYR A 35 -8.54 -0.99 1.53
CA TYR A 35 -7.66 -1.01 2.68
C TYR A 35 -7.96 0.12 3.64
N LEU A 36 -8.70 -0.21 4.71
CA LEU A 36 -9.04 0.69 5.80
C LEU A 36 -8.16 0.37 7.03
N PRO A 37 -7.03 1.07 7.22
CA PRO A 37 -6.14 0.82 8.36
C PRO A 37 -6.64 1.45 9.66
N PHE A 38 -7.66 2.32 9.61
CA PHE A 38 -8.21 3.03 10.76
C PHE A 38 -7.15 3.90 11.47
N ASN A 39 -6.31 4.64 10.73
CA ASN A 39 -5.26 5.47 11.31
C ASN A 39 -5.76 6.83 11.83
N GLU A 40 -6.98 7.23 11.45
CA GLU A 40 -7.60 8.53 11.73
C GLU A 40 -7.79 8.73 13.24
N GLY A 41 -8.24 7.69 13.94
CA GLY A 41 -8.37 7.68 15.39
C GLY A 41 -9.48 8.60 15.95
N LYS A 42 -10.28 9.20 15.07
CA LYS A 42 -11.41 10.09 15.41
C LYS A 42 -12.30 10.33 14.20
N GLY A 43 -13.52 10.77 14.47
CA GLY A 43 -14.51 11.11 13.45
C GLY A 43 -15.06 9.88 12.76
N ASP A 44 -15.82 10.14 11.70
CA ASP A 44 -16.67 9.13 11.06
C ASP A 44 -16.18 8.72 9.67
N ALA A 45 -15.12 9.35 9.15
CA ALA A 45 -14.54 8.99 7.85
C ALA A 45 -13.33 8.06 8.04
N MET A 46 -13.20 7.07 7.16
CA MET A 46 -12.01 6.20 7.05
C MET A 46 -11.49 6.24 5.62
N GLU A 47 -10.24 6.67 5.47
CA GLU A 47 -9.59 6.76 4.17
C GLU A 47 -9.22 5.37 3.67
N ASP A 48 -9.59 5.06 2.43
CA ASP A 48 -9.10 3.88 1.73
C ASP A 48 -7.70 4.16 1.20
N LEU A 49 -6.70 3.55 1.83
CA LEU A 49 -5.30 3.65 1.39
C LEU A 49 -4.95 2.70 0.24
N SER A 50 -5.93 1.99 -0.32
CA SER A 50 -5.77 1.28 -1.58
C SER A 50 -5.60 2.26 -2.76
N PRO A 51 -5.22 1.79 -3.95
CA PRO A 51 -5.19 2.63 -5.15
C PRO A 51 -6.56 3.12 -5.64
N HIS A 52 -7.67 2.66 -5.05
CA HIS A 52 -9.02 2.86 -5.58
C HIS A 52 -9.83 3.96 -4.87
N GLY A 53 -9.44 4.38 -3.66
CA GLY A 53 -10.09 5.48 -2.95
C GLY A 53 -11.55 5.20 -2.56
N ASN A 54 -11.84 3.94 -2.21
CA ASN A 54 -13.15 3.49 -1.75
C ASN A 54 -13.38 3.83 -0.27
N ASP A 55 -13.27 5.13 0.07
CA ASP A 55 -13.42 5.64 1.44
C ASP A 55 -14.72 5.16 2.09
N ALA A 56 -14.67 4.91 3.40
CA ALA A 56 -15.80 4.43 4.17
C ALA A 56 -16.26 5.44 5.22
N GLU A 57 -17.50 5.27 5.67
CA GLU A 57 -18.10 6.10 6.71
C GLU A 57 -18.66 5.24 7.86
N LEU A 58 -18.47 5.69 9.10
CA LEU A 58 -19.13 5.15 10.28
C LEU A 58 -20.58 5.62 10.32
N VAL A 59 -21.51 4.67 10.37
CA VAL A 59 -22.93 4.93 10.63
C VAL A 59 -23.31 4.31 11.97
N GLY A 60 -23.91 5.11 12.84
CA GLY A 60 -24.22 4.71 14.21
C GLY A 60 -23.04 4.95 15.15
N ASP A 61 -22.96 4.18 16.23
CA ASP A 61 -22.00 4.42 17.31
C ASP A 61 -20.92 3.33 17.37
N ALA A 62 -19.65 3.74 17.32
CA ALA A 62 -18.49 2.89 17.60
C ALA A 62 -17.39 3.75 18.24
N ASP A 63 -16.58 3.13 19.09
CA ASP A 63 -15.50 3.83 19.81
C ASP A 63 -14.15 3.59 19.14
N TRP A 64 -13.34 4.64 19.04
CA TRP A 64 -11.94 4.52 18.65
C TRP A 64 -11.12 3.92 19.79
N VAL A 65 -10.56 2.74 19.57
CA VAL A 65 -9.78 1.97 20.54
C VAL A 65 -8.36 1.72 20.05
N ASP A 66 -7.48 1.28 20.95
CA ASP A 66 -6.16 0.78 20.56
C ASP A 66 -6.31 -0.57 19.85
N GLY A 67 -5.83 -0.63 18.61
CA GLY A 67 -5.92 -1.82 17.77
C GLY A 67 -4.66 -2.69 17.84
N LYS A 68 -4.64 -3.76 17.03
CA LYS A 68 -3.42 -4.58 16.84
C LYS A 68 -2.28 -3.77 16.22
N PHE A 69 -2.63 -2.84 15.34
CA PHE A 69 -1.73 -1.85 14.74
C PHE A 69 -2.43 -0.49 14.84
N GLY A 70 -1.82 0.50 15.50
CA GLY A 70 -2.41 1.83 15.63
C GLY A 70 -3.79 1.81 16.33
N LYS A 71 -4.81 2.37 15.66
CA LYS A 71 -6.18 2.47 16.16
C LYS A 71 -7.10 1.46 15.48
N ALA A 72 -8.29 1.28 16.04
CA ALA A 72 -9.36 0.46 15.48
C ALA A 72 -10.73 0.98 15.96
N LEU A 73 -11.81 0.46 15.39
CA LEU A 73 -13.16 0.66 15.90
C LEU A 73 -13.60 -0.51 16.78
N GLY A 74 -14.11 -0.19 17.97
CA GLY A 74 -14.78 -1.12 18.87
C GLY A 74 -16.31 -1.05 18.68
N PHE A 75 -16.91 -2.18 18.34
CA PHE A 75 -18.35 -2.30 18.07
C PHE A 75 -19.11 -2.88 19.28
N GLU A 76 -18.99 -2.22 20.42
CA GLU A 76 -19.79 -2.54 21.62
C GLU A 76 -21.22 -1.96 21.54
N GLN A 77 -21.48 -1.12 20.53
CA GLN A 77 -22.72 -0.42 20.27
C GLN A 77 -23.21 -0.70 18.84
N ALA A 78 -24.30 -0.06 18.41
CA ALA A 78 -24.94 -0.30 17.11
C ALA A 78 -24.30 0.50 15.96
N GLY A 79 -22.99 0.31 15.75
CA GLY A 79 -22.23 0.94 14.67
C GLY A 79 -21.99 0.01 13.47
N GLU A 80 -21.85 0.59 12.28
CA GLU A 80 -21.53 -0.08 11.01
C GLU A 80 -20.55 0.77 10.20
N VAL A 81 -19.55 0.15 9.57
CA VAL A 81 -18.68 0.82 8.58
C VAL A 81 -19.25 0.57 7.19
N LYS A 82 -19.66 1.63 6.50
CA LYS A 82 -20.21 1.58 5.16
C LYS A 82 -19.18 2.03 4.14
N ALA A 83 -18.71 1.08 3.35
CA ALA A 83 -17.91 1.33 2.15
C ALA A 83 -18.81 1.34 0.90
N PRO A 84 -18.39 1.97 -0.21
CA PRO A 84 -19.10 1.86 -1.48
C PRO A 84 -19.14 0.42 -1.98
N TYR A 85 -20.10 0.12 -2.85
CA TYR A 85 -20.10 -1.13 -3.59
C TYR A 85 -18.93 -1.17 -4.58
N ILE A 86 -18.18 -2.28 -4.59
CA ILE A 86 -17.04 -2.50 -5.47
C ILE A 86 -17.39 -3.70 -6.38
N GLU A 87 -17.25 -3.50 -7.69
CA GLU A 87 -17.55 -4.49 -8.74
C GLU A 87 -16.49 -5.59 -8.88
#